data_AF-A0A2W5PLM4-F1
#
_entry.id   AF-A0A2W5PLM4-F1
#
_cell.length_a   1.000
_cell.length_b   1.000
_cell.length_c   1.000
_cell.angle_alpha   90.00
_cell.angle_beta   90.00
_cell.angle_gamma   90.00
#
_symmetry.space_group_name_H-M   'P 1'
#
loop_
_entity.id
_entity.type
_entity.pdbx_description
1 polymer ?
#
loop_
_entity_poly.entity_id
_entity_poly.type
_entity_poly.pdbx_seq_one_letter_code
_entity_poly.pdbx_strand_id
1 'polypeptide(L)'
;MQYDIIHIAGKPHVLVPLHDYTYMKNGMAANDLPDDVLQKITLGQQSPIKIIRKYRGLTQDDLANAAGLSRPYLTEIETGRKEGSIRSLKSIAKALNVPLERLA
;
A
#
# COMPACT_ATOMS: atom_id res chain seq x y z
N MET A 1 3.45 21.33 -9.45
CA MET A 1 1.98 21.32 -9.28
C MET A 1 1.59 22.75 -8.93
N GLN A 2 0.89 23.44 -9.83
CA GLN A 2 0.44 24.82 -9.63
C GLN A 2 -1.03 24.71 -9.22
N TYR A 3 -1.35 25.04 -7.98
CA TYR A 3 -2.73 25.06 -7.50
C TYR A 3 -3.29 26.47 -7.59
N ASP A 4 -4.53 26.59 -8.07
CA ASP A 4 -5.23 27.87 -8.13
C ASP A 4 -5.79 28.23 -6.75
N ILE A 5 -5.58 29.50 -6.35
CA ILE A 5 -6.06 30.06 -5.09
C ILE A 5 -7.39 30.76 -5.35
N ILE A 6 -8.44 30.34 -4.66
CA ILE A 6 -9.76 30.97 -4.68
C ILE A 6 -10.03 31.71 -3.36
N HIS A 7 -10.80 32.79 -3.41
CA HIS A 7 -11.18 33.54 -2.21
C HIS A 7 -12.65 33.31 -1.91
N ILE A 8 -12.96 32.75 -0.73
CA ILE A 8 -14.33 32.51 -0.26
C ILE A 8 -14.49 33.26 1.06
N ALA A 9 -15.45 34.20 1.13
CA ALA A 9 -15.68 35.05 2.30
C ALA A 9 -14.40 35.76 2.82
N GLY A 10 -13.55 36.23 1.89
CA GLY A 10 -12.30 36.92 2.21
C GLY A 10 -11.16 36.01 2.69
N LYS A 11 -11.37 34.69 2.79
CA LYS A 11 -10.36 33.72 3.18
C LYS A 11 -9.79 33.00 1.95
N PRO A 12 -8.45 32.88 1.82
CA PRO A 12 -7.84 32.14 0.73
C PRO A 12 -8.06 30.63 0.93
N HIS A 13 -8.49 29.96 -0.14
CA HIS A 13 -8.66 28.52 -0.24
C HIS A 13 -7.92 28.03 -1.48
N VAL A 14 -7.51 26.76 -1.50
CA VAL A 14 -6.81 26.15 -2.64
C VAL A 14 -7.73 25.10 -3.25
N LEU A 15 -7.94 25.13 -4.57
CA LEU A 15 -8.65 24.07 -5.25
C LEU A 15 -7.69 22.92 -5.53
N VAL A 16 -8.01 21.76 -4.98
CA VAL A 16 -7.18 20.57 -5.06
C VAL A 16 -8.04 19.45 -5.63
N PRO A 17 -7.56 18.69 -6.65
CA PRO A 17 -8.23 17.48 -7.09
C PRO A 17 -8.54 16.56 -5.89
N LEU A 18 -9.68 15.87 -5.90
CA LEU A 18 -10.11 15.09 -4.74
C LEU A 18 -9.05 14.06 -4.28
N HIS A 19 -8.33 13.44 -5.21
CA HIS A 19 -7.24 12.51 -4.90
C HIS A 19 -6.08 13.22 -4.17
N ASP A 20 -5.67 14.40 -4.63
CA ASP A 20 -4.65 15.22 -3.97
C ASP A 20 -5.11 15.69 -2.58
N TYR A 21 -6.39 16.06 -2.44
CA TYR A 21 -6.98 16.41 -1.14
C TYR A 21 -6.95 15.23 -0.18
N THR A 22 -7.27 14.02 -0.65
CA THR A 22 -7.14 12.82 0.18
C THR A 22 -5.70 12.58 0.61
N TYR A 23 -4.72 12.73 -0.29
CA TYR A 23 -3.28 12.63 0.06
C TYR A 23 -2.85 13.69 1.09
N MET A 24 -3.28 14.94 0.92
CA MET A 24 -2.92 16.06 1.80
C MET A 24 -3.61 16.01 3.16
N LYS A 25 -4.92 15.70 3.19
CA LYS A 25 -5.72 15.58 4.42
C LYS A 25 -5.27 14.41 5.27
N ASN A 26 -4.99 13.28 4.63
CA ASN A 26 -4.47 12.11 5.34
C ASN A 26 -2.99 12.26 5.70
N GLY A 27 -2.32 13.34 5.26
CA GLY A 27 -1.02 13.82 5.71
C GLY A 27 -0.02 12.72 6.05
N MET A 28 0.72 12.20 5.06
CA MET A 28 1.74 11.16 5.32
C MET A 28 1.24 9.99 6.20
N ALA A 29 -0.07 9.71 6.23
CA ALA A 29 -0.55 8.50 6.85
C ALA A 29 -0.02 7.35 6.01
N ALA A 30 0.67 6.44 6.69
CA ALA A 30 1.37 5.26 6.19
C ALA A 30 0.54 4.28 5.33
N ASN A 31 -0.66 4.64 4.84
CA ASN A 31 -1.72 3.68 4.50
C ASN A 31 -2.32 3.80 3.09
N ASP A 32 -1.97 4.78 2.27
CA ASP A 32 -2.62 4.96 0.96
C ASP A 32 -1.73 4.48 -0.18
N LEU A 33 -2.05 3.29 -0.70
CA LEU A 33 -1.55 2.81 -1.99
C LEU A 33 -2.22 3.62 -3.11
N PRO A 34 -1.53 3.91 -4.22
CA PRO A 34 -2.14 4.58 -5.37
C PRO A 34 -3.33 3.80 -5.94
N ASP A 35 -4.26 4.52 -6.57
CA ASP A 35 -5.48 3.95 -7.15
C ASP A 35 -5.19 2.81 -8.14
N ASP A 36 -4.13 2.93 -8.95
CA ASP A 36 -3.75 1.87 -9.90
C ASP A 36 -3.28 0.59 -9.19
N VAL A 37 -2.66 0.73 -8.01
CA VAL A 37 -2.23 -0.41 -7.18
C VAL A 37 -3.43 -1.03 -6.48
N LEU A 38 -4.33 -0.22 -5.93
CA LEU A 38 -5.58 -0.69 -5.34
C LEU A 38 -6.44 -1.43 -6.36
N GLN A 39 -6.55 -0.88 -7.57
CA GLN A 39 -7.28 -1.53 -8.67
C GLN A 39 -6.69 -2.91 -9.00
N LYS A 40 -5.35 -3.02 -9.08
CA LYS A 40 -4.68 -4.32 -9.31
C LYS A 40 -5.00 -5.34 -8.22
N ILE A 41 -5.08 -4.91 -6.95
CA ILE A 41 -5.47 -5.77 -5.83
C ILE A 41 -6.92 -6.24 -6.00
N THR A 42 -7.85 -5.32 -6.29
CA THR A 42 -9.27 -5.63 -6.47
C THR A 42 -9.54 -6.58 -7.65
N LEU A 43 -8.73 -6.52 -8.71
CA LEU A 43 -8.84 -7.43 -9.85
C LEU A 43 -8.50 -8.90 -9.50
N GLY A 44 -7.85 -9.16 -8.36
CA GLY A 44 -7.63 -10.51 -7.83
C GLY A 44 -6.69 -11.41 -8.64
N GLN A 45 -6.02 -10.88 -9.67
CA GLN A 45 -5.18 -11.69 -10.57
C GLN A 45 -3.83 -12.10 -9.97
N GLN A 46 -3.39 -11.42 -8.90
CA GLN A 46 -2.12 -11.67 -8.22
C GLN A 46 -2.29 -11.44 -6.72
N SER A 47 -1.42 -12.07 -5.92
CA SER A 47 -1.38 -11.84 -4.48
C SER A 47 -1.21 -10.35 -4.15
N PRO A 48 -2.03 -9.76 -3.25
CA PRO A 48 -1.89 -8.38 -2.81
C PRO A 48 -0.48 -8.09 -2.26
N ILE A 49 0.11 -9.06 -1.55
CA ILE A 49 1.48 -8.99 -1.02
C ILE A 49 2.48 -8.73 -2.15
N LYS A 50 2.39 -9.50 -3.24
CA LYS A 50 3.28 -9.37 -4.40
C LYS A 50 3.09 -8.02 -5.09
N ILE A 51 1.85 -7.58 -5.27
CA ILE A 51 1.52 -6.30 -5.90
C ILE A 51 2.14 -5.14 -5.11
N ILE A 52 1.87 -5.09 -3.81
CA ILE A 52 2.36 -4.02 -2.92
C ILE A 52 3.89 -4.05 -2.83
N ARG A 53 4.49 -5.24 -2.69
CA ARG A 53 5.95 -5.40 -2.67
C ARG A 53 6.60 -4.82 -3.92
N LYS A 54 6.05 -5.14 -5.11
CA LYS A 54 6.56 -4.62 -6.39
C LYS A 54 6.39 -3.11 -6.50
N TYR A 55 5.25 -2.57 -6.04
CA TYR A 55 5.03 -1.13 -5.97
C TYR A 55 6.09 -0.44 -5.08
N ARG A 56 6.46 -1.06 -3.94
CA ARG A 56 7.50 -0.55 -3.04
C ARG A 56 8.94 -0.80 -3.53
N GLY A 57 9.13 -1.39 -4.71
CA GLY A 57 10.46 -1.69 -5.26
C GLY A 57 11.23 -2.80 -4.56
N LEU A 58 10.57 -3.61 -3.72
CA LEU A 58 11.22 -4.64 -2.92
C LEU A 58 11.37 -5.97 -3.68
N THR A 59 12.51 -6.63 -3.51
CA THR A 59 12.67 -8.05 -3.90
C THR A 59 11.99 -8.98 -2.88
N GLN A 60 11.85 -10.26 -3.21
CA GLN A 60 11.32 -11.24 -2.25
C GLN A 60 12.25 -11.39 -1.05
N ASP A 61 13.56 -11.30 -1.25
CA ASP A 61 14.54 -11.37 -0.16
C ASP A 61 14.41 -10.16 0.75
N ASP A 62 14.25 -8.95 0.20
CA ASP A 62 14.09 -7.73 0.99
C ASP A 62 12.85 -7.82 1.90
N LEU A 63 11.71 -8.23 1.33
CA LEU A 63 10.48 -8.37 2.12
C LEU A 63 10.59 -9.52 3.14
N ALA A 64 11.18 -10.65 2.77
CA ALA A 64 11.34 -11.77 3.67
C ALA A 64 12.22 -11.38 4.88
N ASN A 65 13.34 -10.71 4.62
CA ASN A 65 14.23 -10.21 5.67
C ASN A 65 13.53 -9.18 6.57
N ALA A 66 12.81 -8.21 5.97
CA ALA A 66 12.07 -7.19 6.72
C ALA A 66 10.92 -7.78 7.56
N ALA A 67 10.28 -8.85 7.08
CA ALA A 67 9.20 -9.54 7.79
C ALA A 67 9.69 -10.63 8.76
N GLY A 68 11.00 -10.92 8.82
CA GLY A 68 11.56 -12.00 9.63
C GLY A 68 11.12 -13.39 9.18
N LEU A 69 10.95 -13.58 7.86
CA LEU A 69 10.52 -14.83 7.22
C LEU A 69 11.61 -15.39 6.31
N SER A 70 11.52 -16.67 5.98
CA SER A 70 12.36 -17.23 4.91
C SER A 70 11.80 -16.85 3.54
N ARG A 71 12.69 -16.59 2.57
CA ARG A 71 12.33 -16.30 1.18
C ARG A 71 11.44 -17.40 0.55
N PRO A 72 11.72 -18.71 0.73
CA PRO A 72 10.84 -19.77 0.21
C PRO A 72 9.43 -19.68 0.78
N TYR A 73 9.29 -19.41 2.09
CA TYR A 73 7.98 -19.30 2.73
C TYR A 73 7.20 -18.08 2.23
N LEU A 74 7.85 -16.92 2.08
CA LEU A 74 7.21 -15.76 1.45
C LEU A 74 6.75 -16.07 0.01
N THR A 75 7.55 -16.82 -0.76
CA THR A 75 7.19 -17.22 -2.13
C THR A 75 5.96 -18.14 -2.16
N GLU A 76 5.85 -19.09 -1.23
CA GLU A 76 4.65 -19.92 -1.10
C GLU A 76 3.42 -19.09 -0.80
N ILE A 77 3.55 -18.03 0.02
CA ILE A 77 2.46 -17.10 0.30
C ILE A 77 2.08 -16.28 -0.95
N GLU A 78 3.05 -15.67 -1.64
CA GLU A 78 2.78 -14.86 -2.83
C GLU A 78 2.19 -15.65 -4.01
N THR A 79 2.41 -16.96 -4.04
CA THR A 79 1.88 -17.87 -5.07
C THR A 79 0.58 -18.57 -4.67
N GLY A 80 0.08 -18.33 -3.46
CA GLY A 80 -1.13 -18.97 -2.95
C GLY A 80 -0.96 -20.44 -2.55
N ARG A 81 0.27 -20.98 -2.57
CA ARG A 81 0.53 -22.35 -2.08
C ARG A 81 0.36 -22.48 -0.57
N LYS A 82 0.51 -21.38 0.17
CA LYS A 82 0.20 -21.28 1.59
C LYS A 82 -0.51 -19.97 1.87
N GLU A 83 -1.50 -19.98 2.76
CA GLU A 83 -2.17 -18.75 3.20
C GLU A 83 -1.28 -17.91 4.13
N GLY A 84 -0.35 -18.56 4.84
CA GLY A 84 0.46 -17.92 5.87
C GLY A 84 -0.28 -17.81 7.20
N SER A 85 0.46 -17.79 8.31
CA SER A 85 -0.18 -17.59 9.62
C SER A 85 -0.57 -16.13 9.82
N ILE A 86 -1.54 -15.84 10.69
CA ILE A 86 -1.88 -14.45 11.07
C ILE A 86 -0.63 -13.68 11.54
N ARG A 87 0.29 -14.34 12.27
CA ARG A 87 1.56 -13.74 12.70
C ARG A 87 2.45 -13.38 11.51
N SER A 88 2.54 -14.25 10.51
CA SER A 88 3.29 -14.03 9.28
C SER A 88 2.70 -12.85 8.50
N LEU A 89 1.38 -12.84 8.31
CA LEU A 89 0.68 -11.77 7.58
C LEU A 89 0.81 -10.42 8.30
N LYS A 90 0.72 -10.37 9.63
CA LYS A 90 0.98 -9.15 10.41
C LYS A 90 2.41 -8.64 10.22
N SER A 91 3.39 -9.54 10.16
CA SER A 91 4.79 -9.18 9.95
C SER A 91 5.02 -8.64 8.54
N ILE A 92 4.39 -9.26 7.53
CA ILE A 92 4.41 -8.80 6.14
C ILE A 92 3.72 -7.43 6.00
N ALA A 93 2.54 -7.24 6.59
CA ALA A 93 1.80 -5.98 6.55
C ALA A 93 2.62 -4.84 7.16
N LYS A 94 3.26 -5.10 8.31
CA LYS A 94 4.18 -4.15 8.95
C LYS A 94 5.37 -3.83 8.06
N ALA A 95 6.01 -4.83 7.43
CA ALA A 95 7.15 -4.62 6.54
C ALA A 95 6.79 -3.85 5.26
N LEU A 96 5.57 -4.05 4.75
CA LEU A 96 5.03 -3.32 3.59
C LEU A 96 4.45 -1.95 3.95
N ASN A 97 4.37 -1.64 5.24
CA ASN A 97 3.75 -0.44 5.78
C ASN A 97 2.32 -0.26 5.22
N VAL A 98 1.46 -1.26 5.49
CA VAL A 98 0.03 -1.26 5.13
C VAL A 98 -0.79 -1.95 6.24
N PRO A 99 -2.11 -1.66 6.34
CA PRO A 99 -3.02 -2.43 7.19
C PRO A 99 -3.06 -3.91 6.78
N LEU A 100 -3.38 -4.80 7.72
CA LEU A 100 -3.50 -6.24 7.45
C LEU A 100 -4.62 -6.51 6.42
N GLU A 101 -5.67 -5.70 6.45
CA GLU A 101 -6.82 -5.73 5.55
C GLU A 101 -6.44 -5.52 4.08
N ARG A 102 -5.23 -5.00 3.81
CA ARG A 102 -4.70 -4.86 2.44
C ARG A 102 -4.05 -6.13 1.90
N LEU A 103 -3.87 -7.15 2.75
CA LEU A 103 -3.32 -8.45 2.35
C LEU A 103 -4.42 -9.51 2.12
N ALA A 104 -5.66 -9.21 2.50
CA ALA A 104 -6.82 -10.09 2.41
C ALA A 104 -7.56 -9.92 1.08
#